data_AF-A0A7V9L9J1-F1
#
_entry.id   AF-A0A7V9L9J1-F1
#
_cell.length_a   1.000
_cell.length_b   1.000
_cell.length_c   1.000
_cell.angle_alpha   90.00
_cell.angle_beta   90.00
_cell.angle_gamma   90.00
#
_symmetry.space_group_name_H-M   'P 1'
#
loop_
_entity.id
_entity.type
_entity.pdbx_description
1 polymer ?
#
loop_
_entity_poly.entity_id
_entity_poly.type
_entity_poly.pdbx_seq_one_letter_code
_entity_poly.pdbx_strand_id
1 'polypeptide(L)'
;MRALQIALVVVGLAACKSEPPPIVKEEDKKPLLPPAELQRASEACAGYVAKVCACAETALDLKEECALAKLLPEAIDLAKRLASSPKADGEDAVQAAANVRKTVRQCIEKTAKLPERGCP
;
A
#
# COMPACT_ATOMS: atom_id res chain seq x y z
N MET A 1 62.95 -33.90 -21.79
CA MET A 1 62.94 -33.17 -20.50
C MET A 1 61.82 -32.13 -20.62
N ARG A 2 60.55 -32.49 -20.35
CA ARG A 2 59.80 -32.45 -19.07
C ARG A 2 59.54 -31.02 -18.50
N ALA A 3 58.25 -30.80 -18.20
CA ALA A 3 57.57 -29.69 -17.51
C ALA A 3 57.32 -28.44 -18.37
N LEU A 4 56.11 -27.99 -18.72
CA LEU A 4 54.78 -28.05 -18.09
C LEU A 4 54.79 -27.68 -16.60
N GLN A 5 54.71 -26.38 -16.29
CA GLN A 5 54.12 -25.92 -15.03
C GLN A 5 53.35 -24.61 -15.21
N ILE A 6 52.03 -24.77 -15.09
CA ILE A 6 51.02 -23.76 -14.83
C ILE A 6 51.18 -23.33 -13.36
N ALA A 7 51.32 -22.04 -13.06
CA ALA A 7 51.24 -21.51 -11.70
C ALA A 7 50.28 -20.30 -11.72
N LEU A 8 49.00 -20.56 -11.51
CA LEU A 8 48.27 -20.32 -10.25
C LEU A 8 48.01 -18.84 -9.98
N VAL A 9 46.86 -18.39 -10.50
CA VAL A 9 46.13 -17.21 -10.04
C VAL A 9 45.72 -17.46 -8.59
N VAL A 10 46.36 -16.76 -7.66
CA VAL A 10 45.94 -16.73 -6.25
C VAL A 10 44.65 -15.92 -6.18
N VAL A 11 43.52 -16.62 -6.25
CA VAL A 11 42.21 -16.11 -5.86
C VAL A 11 42.28 -15.84 -4.36
N GLY A 12 42.35 -14.56 -4.00
CA GLY A 12 42.16 -14.11 -2.62
C GLY A 12 40.73 -14.44 -2.19
N LEU A 13 40.57 -15.61 -1.56
CA LEU A 13 39.39 -15.95 -0.78
C LEU A 13 39.36 -15.06 0.46
N ALA A 14 38.79 -13.87 0.33
CA ALA A 14 38.25 -13.14 1.46
C ALA A 14 37.11 -13.98 2.03
N ALA A 15 37.40 -14.66 3.14
CA ALA A 15 36.44 -15.44 3.90
C ALA A 15 35.38 -14.49 4.50
N CYS A 16 34.30 -14.23 3.75
CA CYS A 16 33.07 -13.70 4.31
C CYS A 16 32.46 -14.78 5.19
N LYS A 17 32.72 -14.69 6.49
CA LYS A 17 32.06 -15.46 7.53
C LYS A 17 30.59 -15.00 7.55
N SER A 18 29.73 -15.72 6.84
CA SER A 18 28.29 -15.45 6.82
C SER A 18 27.72 -15.80 8.19
N GLU A 19 27.58 -14.79 9.05
CA GLU A 19 26.68 -14.89 10.19
C GLU A 19 25.25 -15.06 9.65
N PRO A 20 24.47 -16.04 10.15
CA PRO A 20 23.08 -16.15 9.77
C PRO A 20 22.36 -14.85 10.15
N PRO A 21 21.53 -14.28 9.26
CA PRO A 21 20.83 -13.04 9.55
C PRO A 21 20.01 -13.21 10.84
N PRO A 22 19.98 -12.18 11.71
CA PRO A 22 19.19 -12.25 12.93
C PRO A 22 17.74 -12.56 12.57
N ILE A 23 17.20 -13.61 13.20
CA ILE A 23 15.80 -13.99 13.07
C ILE A 23 14.99 -12.87 13.75
N VAL A 24 14.52 -11.92 12.96
CA VAL A 24 13.59 -10.89 13.44
C VAL A 24 12.30 -11.62 13.79
N LYS A 25 11.99 -11.73 15.09
CA LYS A 25 10.71 -12.26 15.56
C LYS A 25 9.60 -11.34 15.00
N GLU A 26 8.53 -11.92 14.47
CA GLU A 26 7.40 -11.14 13.91
C GLU A 26 6.83 -10.10 14.89
N GLU A 27 7.00 -10.33 16.19
CA GLU A 27 6.53 -9.47 17.28
C GLU A 27 7.22 -8.08 17.32
N ASP A 28 8.40 -7.92 16.72
CA ASP A 28 9.12 -6.64 16.68
C ASP A 28 8.84 -5.80 15.41
N LYS A 29 7.99 -6.29 14.49
CA LYS A 29 7.65 -5.54 13.27
C LYS A 29 6.60 -4.47 13.59
N LYS A 30 7.01 -3.21 13.56
CA LYS A 30 6.09 -2.06 13.57
C LYS A 30 5.00 -2.25 12.49
N PRO A 31 3.71 -2.07 12.81
CA PRO A 31 2.64 -2.18 11.82
C PRO A 31 2.89 -1.24 10.63
N LEU A 32 2.69 -1.76 9.41
CA LEU A 32 2.83 -0.97 8.18
C LEU A 32 1.84 0.20 8.12
N LEU A 33 0.66 0.01 8.73
CA LEU A 33 -0.39 1.00 8.91
C LEU A 33 -0.75 1.09 10.40
N PRO A 34 -0.50 2.24 11.07
CA PRO A 34 -0.98 2.46 12.43
C PRO A 34 -2.52 2.43 12.50
N PRO A 35 -3.13 1.99 13.62
CA PRO A 35 -4.60 1.95 13.76
C PRO A 35 -5.31 3.28 13.48
N ALA A 36 -4.74 4.40 13.94
CA ALA A 36 -5.27 5.73 13.67
C ALA A 36 -5.24 6.09 12.17
N GLU A 37 -4.26 5.60 11.41
CA GLU A 37 -4.20 5.77 9.96
C GLU A 37 -5.30 4.96 9.27
N LEU A 38 -5.55 3.72 9.73
CA LEU A 38 -6.62 2.86 9.21
C LEU A 38 -7.99 3.50 9.42
N GLN A 39 -8.24 4.08 10.60
CA GLN A 39 -9.51 4.73 10.88
C GLN A 39 -9.73 5.96 10.00
N ARG A 40 -8.75 6.87 9.93
CA ARG A 40 -8.80 8.05 9.05
C ARG A 40 -8.99 7.66 7.58
N ALA A 41 -8.39 6.54 7.16
CA ALA A 41 -8.54 6.03 5.80
C ALA A 41 -9.98 5.63 5.47
N SER A 42 -10.67 4.95 6.40
CA SER A 42 -12.08 4.60 6.22
C SER A 42 -12.95 5.84 6.16
N GLU A 43 -12.75 6.77 7.10
CA GLU A 43 -13.57 7.97 7.24
C GLU A 43 -13.44 8.90 6.02
N ALA A 44 -12.22 9.11 5.52
CA ALA A 44 -11.99 9.99 4.37
C ALA A 44 -12.73 9.51 3.12
N CYS A 45 -12.67 8.22 2.82
CA CYS A 45 -13.33 7.68 1.63
C CYS A 45 -14.82 7.49 1.83
N ALA A 46 -15.30 7.13 3.03
CA ALA A 46 -16.72 7.14 3.33
C ALA A 46 -17.32 8.55 3.18
N GLY A 47 -16.61 9.59 3.62
CA GLY A 47 -17.01 10.99 3.46
C GLY A 47 -17.11 11.42 2.00
N TYR A 48 -16.12 11.05 1.17
CA TYR A 48 -16.17 11.28 -0.27
C TYR A 48 -17.39 10.60 -0.91
N VAL A 49 -17.61 9.31 -0.62
CA VAL A 49 -18.75 8.52 -1.14
C VAL A 49 -20.08 9.17 -0.77
N ALA A 50 -20.25 9.55 0.50
CA ALA A 50 -21.46 10.19 0.97
C ALA A 50 -21.75 11.49 0.19
N LYS A 51 -20.75 12.36 0.04
CA LYS A 51 -20.89 13.64 -0.65
C LYS A 51 -21.17 13.48 -2.15
N VAL A 52 -20.37 12.67 -2.84
CA VAL A 52 -20.53 12.49 -4.29
C VAL A 52 -21.86 11.80 -4.62
N CYS A 53 -22.33 10.89 -3.77
CA CYS A 53 -23.61 10.22 -3.97
C CYS A 53 -24.81 11.10 -3.60
N ALA A 54 -24.72 11.93 -2.56
CA ALA A 54 -25.75 12.94 -2.29
C ALA A 54 -25.88 13.90 -3.47
N CYS A 55 -24.77 14.30 -4.08
CA CYS A 55 -24.78 15.11 -5.28
C CYS A 55 -25.35 14.43 -6.52
N ALA A 56 -25.12 13.13 -6.67
CA ALA A 56 -25.63 12.37 -7.81
C ALA A 56 -27.17 12.28 -7.85
N GLU A 57 -27.86 12.64 -6.77
CA GLU A 57 -29.32 12.74 -6.73
C GLU A 57 -29.84 13.89 -7.61
N THR A 58 -29.08 14.99 -7.71
CA THR A 58 -29.46 16.20 -8.44
C THR A 58 -28.59 16.46 -9.68
N ALA A 59 -27.34 16.00 -9.68
CA ALA A 59 -26.38 16.15 -10.78
C ALA A 59 -26.19 14.81 -11.52
N LEU A 60 -26.82 14.69 -12.71
CA LEU A 60 -26.80 13.45 -13.49
C LEU A 60 -25.40 13.00 -13.92
N ASP A 61 -24.48 13.95 -14.13
CA ASP A 61 -23.08 13.69 -14.49
C ASP A 61 -22.27 13.05 -13.35
N LEU A 62 -22.79 13.05 -12.12
CA LEU A 62 -22.17 12.44 -10.94
C LEU A 62 -22.67 11.03 -10.63
N LYS A 63 -23.68 10.53 -11.35
CA LYS A 63 -24.25 9.19 -11.09
C LYS A 63 -23.24 8.06 -11.27
N GLU A 64 -22.46 8.11 -12.35
CA GLU A 64 -21.42 7.12 -12.60
C GLU A 64 -20.31 7.21 -11.56
N GLU A 65 -19.89 8.42 -11.21
CA GLU A 65 -18.86 8.63 -10.20
C GLU A 65 -19.31 8.14 -8.82
N CYS A 66 -20.57 8.36 -8.43
CA CYS A 66 -21.14 7.76 -7.22
C CYS A 66 -21.13 6.23 -7.26
N ALA A 67 -21.50 5.62 -8.40
CA ALA A 67 -21.50 4.16 -8.54
C ALA A 67 -20.10 3.58 -8.34
N LEU A 68 -19.08 4.21 -8.93
CA LEU A 68 -17.68 3.80 -8.75
C LEU A 68 -17.17 4.09 -7.35
N ALA A 69 -17.53 5.23 -6.76
CA ALA A 69 -17.10 5.62 -5.43
C ALA A 69 -17.58 4.63 -4.36
N LYS A 70 -18.78 4.07 -4.51
CA LYS A 70 -19.32 3.05 -3.59
C LYS A 70 -18.44 1.80 -3.44
N LEU A 71 -17.52 1.53 -4.37
CA LEU A 71 -16.57 0.42 -4.29
C LEU A 71 -15.33 0.75 -3.42
N LEU A 72 -15.08 2.02 -3.12
CA LEU A 72 -13.88 2.46 -2.39
C LEU A 72 -13.80 1.89 -0.96
N PRO A 73 -14.89 1.83 -0.16
CA PRO A 73 -14.81 1.25 1.18
C PRO A 73 -14.33 -0.21 1.17
N GLU A 74 -14.86 -1.03 0.25
CA GLU A 74 -14.46 -2.43 0.11
C GLU A 74 -13.01 -2.56 -0.39
N ALA A 75 -12.61 -1.74 -1.37
CA ALA A 75 -11.23 -1.75 -1.89
C ALA A 75 -10.20 -1.40 -0.79
N ILE A 76 -10.52 -0.43 0.06
CA ILE A 76 -9.67 -0.03 1.19
C ILE A 76 -9.62 -1.15 2.22
N ASP A 77 -10.77 -1.73 2.57
CA ASP A 77 -10.85 -2.81 3.54
C ASP A 77 -10.03 -4.04 3.09
N LEU A 78 -10.09 -4.38 1.80
CA LEU A 78 -9.23 -5.42 1.22
C LEU A 78 -7.75 -5.09 1.33
N ALA A 79 -7.34 -3.87 0.95
CA ALA A 79 -5.93 -3.45 1.01
C ALA A 79 -5.41 -3.41 2.45
N LYS A 80 -6.24 -3.03 3.43
CA LYS A 80 -5.92 -3.06 4.85
C LYS A 80 -5.69 -4.48 5.36
N ARG A 81 -6.59 -5.41 5.01
CA ARG A 81 -6.44 -6.84 5.32
C ARG A 81 -5.15 -7.40 4.73
N LEU A 82 -4.84 -7.09 3.48
CA LEU A 82 -3.62 -7.55 2.82
C LEU A 82 -2.37 -6.99 3.52
N ALA A 83 -2.34 -5.70 3.82
CA ALA A 83 -1.23 -5.04 4.52
C ALA A 83 -1.00 -5.57 5.95
N SER A 84 -2.02 -6.18 6.56
CA SER A 84 -1.98 -6.70 7.92
C SER A 84 -1.95 -8.22 7.99
N SER A 85 -1.92 -8.89 6.82
CA SER A 85 -1.98 -10.35 6.74
C SER A 85 -0.60 -10.95 7.04
N PRO A 86 -0.49 -11.87 8.01
CA PRO A 86 0.75 -12.62 8.24
C PRO A 86 1.08 -13.58 7.10
N LYS A 87 0.14 -13.81 6.17
CA LYS A 87 0.31 -14.67 4.99
C LYS A 87 0.70 -13.90 3.73
N ALA A 88 0.69 -12.57 3.77
CA ALA A 88 1.13 -11.77 2.64
C ALA A 88 2.65 -11.82 2.51
N ASP A 89 3.15 -11.80 1.28
CA ASP A 89 4.56 -11.51 1.07
C ASP A 89 4.90 -10.11 1.60
N GLY A 90 6.15 -9.91 2.01
CA GLY A 90 6.61 -8.64 2.57
C GLY A 90 6.45 -7.49 1.58
N GLU A 91 6.71 -7.72 0.29
CA GLU A 91 6.53 -6.71 -0.76
C GLU A 91 5.05 -6.40 -0.99
N ASP A 92 4.20 -7.44 -1.06
CA ASP A 92 2.76 -7.30 -1.22
C ASP A 92 2.12 -6.50 -0.08
N ALA A 93 2.54 -6.76 1.16
CA ALA A 93 2.03 -6.05 2.33
C ALA A 93 2.44 -4.56 2.30
N VAL A 94 3.68 -4.26 1.92
CA VAL A 94 4.17 -2.87 1.76
C VAL A 94 3.42 -2.15 0.63
N GLN A 95 3.23 -2.82 -0.50
CA GLN A 95 2.50 -2.26 -1.63
C GLN A 95 1.03 -2.03 -1.28
N ALA A 96 0.40 -2.94 -0.54
CA ALA A 96 -0.96 -2.77 -0.04
C ALA A 96 -1.08 -1.55 0.88
N ALA A 97 -0.13 -1.35 1.80
CA ALA A 97 -0.09 -0.17 2.66
C ALA A 97 0.09 1.13 1.86
N ALA A 98 0.94 1.13 0.83
CA ALA A 98 1.10 2.26 -0.07
C ALA A 98 -0.19 2.55 -0.86
N ASN A 99 -0.88 1.51 -1.32
CA ASN A 99 -2.16 1.63 -2.01
C ASN A 99 -3.24 2.23 -1.12
N VAL A 100 -3.33 1.84 0.16
CA VAL A 100 -4.24 2.47 1.13
C VAL A 100 -4.00 3.98 1.19
N ARG A 101 -2.75 4.41 1.40
CA ARG A 101 -2.39 5.84 1.47
C ARG A 101 -2.74 6.58 0.19
N LYS A 102 -2.45 5.99 -0.97
CA LYS A 102 -2.74 6.58 -2.29
C LYS A 102 -4.25 6.76 -2.48
N THR A 103 -5.05 5.74 -2.18
CA THR A 103 -6.51 5.80 -2.31
C THR A 103 -7.11 6.85 -1.38
N VAL A 104 -6.66 6.91 -0.13
CA VAL A 104 -7.11 7.91 0.85
C VAL A 104 -6.82 9.32 0.37
N ARG A 105 -5.61 9.55 -0.15
CA ARG A 105 -5.24 10.84 -0.76
C ARG A 105 -6.18 11.20 -1.90
N GLN A 106 -6.51 10.26 -2.78
CA GLN A 106 -7.46 10.49 -3.87
C GLN A 106 -8.86 10.82 -3.35
N CYS A 107 -9.35 10.16 -2.30
CA CYS A 107 -10.64 10.51 -1.70
C CYS A 107 -10.66 11.94 -1.16
N ILE A 108 -9.59 12.37 -0.49
CA ILE A 108 -9.45 13.74 0.03
C ILE A 108 -9.41 14.74 -1.13
N GLU A 109 -8.56 14.52 -2.13
CA GLU A 109 -8.41 15.39 -3.29
C GLU A 109 -9.71 15.51 -4.09
N LYS A 110 -10.42 14.40 -4.30
CA LYS A 110 -11.72 14.42 -4.99
C LYS A 110 -12.80 15.11 -4.17
N THR A 111 -12.84 14.89 -2.85
CA THR A 111 -13.76 15.61 -1.96
C THR A 111 -13.55 17.11 -2.02
N ALA A 112 -12.29 17.57 -2.03
CA ALA A 112 -11.94 18.98 -2.13
C ALA A 112 -12.37 19.62 -3.47
N LYS A 113 -12.51 18.83 -4.53
CA LYS A 113 -12.95 19.28 -5.86
C LYS A 113 -14.46 19.26 -6.07
N LEU A 114 -15.24 18.65 -5.16
CA LEU A 114 -16.70 18.62 -5.27
C LEU A 114 -17.32 20.04 -5.31
N PRO A 115 -16.89 21.02 -4.49
CA PRO A 115 -17.45 22.37 -4.54
C PRO A 115 -17.34 23.07 -5.90
N GLU A 116 -16.25 22.82 -6.63
CA GLU A 116 -16.04 23.35 -7.99
C GLU A 116 -17.06 22.80 -8.99
N ARG A 117 -17.71 21.67 -8.66
CA ARG A 117 -18.75 21.01 -9.45
C ARG A 117 -20.16 21.30 -8.96
N GLY A 118 -20.33 22.27 -8.05
CA GLY A 118 -21.62 22.62 -7.46
C GLY A 118 -22.05 21.69 -6.32
N CYS A 119 -21.09 20.95 -5.72
CA CYS A 119 -21.35 19.96 -4.68
C CYS A 119 -20.76 20.35 -3.32
N PRO A 120 -21.57 20.49 -2.25
CA PRO A 120 -21.08 20.89 -0.92
C PRO A 120 -20.21 19.84 -0.20
#